data_AF-A0AA88W703-F1
#
_entry.id   AF-A0AA88W703-F1
#
_cell.length_a   1.000
_cell.length_b   1.000
_cell.length_c   1.000
_cell.angle_alpha   90.00
_cell.angle_beta   90.00
_cell.angle_gamma   90.00
#
_symmetry.space_group_name_H-M   'P 1'
#
loop_
_entity.id
_entity.type
_entity.pdbx_description
1 polymer ?
#
loop_
_entity_poly.entity_id
_entity_poly.type
_entity_poly.pdbx_seq_one_letter_code
_entity_poly.pdbx_strand_id
1 'polypeptide(L)'
;LHLAWIVIQFELLILQVKWEPRRGQFRYRHPWEQYLKIGGLTRQCANIIEALNAYLNSSNNQTAHEIRAKIQESCTKISSESSHALRELALAMKTMTRPSNANSHMVNAGVAAQDLKSLLKVGLWLPETDLLEVIPTTTVVSLLLDVVTCSEKIAESVNELASLAHFKDAGRRLSEQEKCTRCLLSKNTII
;
A
#
# COMPACT_ATOMS: atom_id res chain seq x y z
N LEU A 1 -15.27 -2.24 7.68
CA LEU A 1 -14.94 -1.38 8.85
C LEU A 1 -13.43 -1.25 9.11
N HIS A 2 -12.65 -2.35 9.19
CA HIS A 2 -11.19 -2.27 9.37
C HIS A 2 -10.45 -1.68 8.15
N LEU A 3 -10.98 -1.88 6.93
CA LEU A 3 -10.44 -1.30 5.70
C LEU A 3 -10.62 0.21 5.63
N ALA A 4 -11.76 0.75 6.06
CA ALA A 4 -11.96 2.20 6.14
C ALA A 4 -10.97 2.86 7.11
N TRP A 5 -10.62 2.20 8.22
CA TRP A 5 -9.62 2.71 9.16
C TRP A 5 -8.19 2.65 8.60
N ILE A 6 -7.85 1.61 7.83
CA ILE A 6 -6.54 1.49 7.16
C ILE A 6 -6.40 2.52 6.03
N VAL A 7 -7.48 2.79 5.30
CA VAL A 7 -7.51 3.77 4.20
C VAL A 7 -7.46 5.19 4.73
N ILE A 8 -8.20 5.49 5.81
CA ILE A 8 -8.09 6.77 6.52
C ILE A 8 -6.71 6.91 7.17
N GLN A 9 -6.09 5.82 7.65
CA GLN A 9 -4.72 5.85 8.17
C GLN A 9 -3.68 6.08 7.05
N PHE A 10 -3.91 5.54 5.84
CA PHE A 10 -3.06 5.72 4.66
C PHE A 10 -3.20 7.14 4.09
N GLU A 11 -4.43 7.62 3.90
CA GLU A 11 -4.78 9.01 3.57
C GLU A 11 -4.20 9.98 4.61
N LEU A 12 -4.39 9.74 5.92
CA LEU A 12 -3.80 10.57 6.97
C LEU A 12 -2.26 10.49 6.98
N LEU A 13 -1.63 9.36 6.67
CA LEU A 13 -0.17 9.27 6.59
C LEU A 13 0.40 10.00 5.36
N ILE A 14 -0.30 9.99 4.23
CA ILE A 14 0.12 10.69 3.01
C ILE A 14 -0.17 12.19 3.09
N LEU A 15 -1.31 12.58 3.68
CA LEU A 15 -1.73 13.96 3.86
C LEU A 15 -1.06 14.64 5.07
N GLN A 16 -0.72 13.91 6.15
CA GLN A 16 0.04 14.46 7.29
C GLN A 16 1.53 14.51 7.04
N VAL A 17 2.07 13.80 6.05
CA VAL A 17 3.42 14.11 5.61
C VAL A 17 3.31 15.34 4.73
N LYS A 18 3.71 16.45 5.33
CA LYS A 18 4.01 17.74 4.70
C LYS A 18 5.10 17.53 3.64
N TRP A 19 4.77 16.87 2.53
CA TRP A 19 5.67 16.55 1.42
C TRP A 19 5.94 17.77 0.54
N GLU A 20 5.16 18.85 0.66
CA GLU A 20 5.60 20.17 0.25
C GLU A 20 6.64 20.65 1.26
N PRO A 21 7.94 20.62 0.91
CA PRO A 21 8.90 21.32 1.71
C PRO A 21 8.51 22.78 1.58
N ARG A 22 8.21 23.45 2.69
CA ARG A 22 8.37 24.91 2.72
C ARG A 22 9.79 25.16 2.24
N ARG A 23 9.94 25.67 1.01
CA ARG A 23 11.20 25.93 0.28
C ARG A 23 12.41 26.10 1.20
N GLY A 24 13.05 25.00 1.63
CA GLY A 24 13.95 25.14 2.78
C GLY A 24 14.81 23.96 3.22
N GLN A 25 14.63 22.71 2.75
CA GLN A 25 15.55 21.62 3.15
C GLN A 25 15.92 20.62 2.06
N PHE A 26 15.24 20.61 0.90
CA PHE A 26 15.75 19.86 -0.25
C PHE A 26 16.83 20.71 -0.93
N ARG A 27 18.08 20.22 -0.91
CA ARG A 27 19.20 20.80 -1.65
C ARG A 27 18.89 20.86 -3.15
N TYR A 28 19.61 21.70 -3.90
CA TYR A 28 19.64 21.61 -5.36
C TYR A 28 19.94 20.14 -5.77
N ARG A 29 19.19 19.58 -6.74
CA ARG A 29 19.31 18.21 -7.30
C ARG A 29 18.61 17.06 -6.56
N HIS A 30 17.58 17.31 -5.75
CA HIS A 30 16.71 16.21 -5.33
C HIS A 30 15.74 15.76 -6.45
N PRO A 31 15.41 14.46 -6.55
CA PRO A 31 14.54 13.90 -7.58
C PRO A 31 13.07 14.25 -7.34
N TRP A 32 12.75 15.54 -7.46
CA TRP A 32 11.42 16.10 -7.17
C TRP A 32 10.33 15.54 -8.06
N GLU A 33 10.65 15.27 -9.33
CA GLU A 33 9.73 14.67 -10.30
C GLU A 33 9.22 13.30 -9.82
N GLN A 34 10.07 12.49 -9.19
CA GLN A 34 9.70 11.18 -8.65
C GLN A 34 8.74 11.31 -7.46
N TYR A 35 8.89 12.33 -6.61
CA TYR A 35 7.91 12.59 -5.55
C TYR A 35 6.54 12.97 -6.11
N LEU A 36 6.51 13.81 -7.15
CA LEU A 36 5.25 14.18 -7.82
C LEU A 36 4.58 12.97 -8.48
N LYS A 37 5.37 12.10 -9.14
CA LYS A 37 4.89 10.84 -9.73
C LYS A 37 4.26 9.92 -8.68
N ILE A 38 4.94 9.73 -7.54
CA ILE A 38 4.41 8.93 -6.42
C ILE A 38 3.11 9.53 -5.89
N GLY A 39 3.07 10.86 -5.69
CA GLY A 39 1.85 11.55 -5.24
C GLY A 39 0.67 11.39 -6.22
N GLY A 40 0.92 11.43 -7.53
CA GLY A 40 -0.09 11.17 -8.56
C GLY A 40 -0.65 9.74 -8.49
N LEU A 41 0.23 8.74 -8.45
CA LEU A 41 -0.15 7.33 -8.32
C LEU A 41 -0.92 7.04 -7.03
N THR A 42 -0.48 7.66 -5.92
CA THR A 42 -1.11 7.52 -4.62
C THR A 42 -2.56 8.03 -4.63
N ARG A 43 -2.82 9.17 -5.27
CA ARG A 43 -4.18 9.70 -5.44
C ARG A 43 -5.04 8.79 -6.30
N GLN A 44 -4.48 8.22 -7.37
CA GLN A 44 -5.20 7.22 -8.18
C GLN A 44 -5.58 6.00 -7.34
N CYS A 45 -4.66 5.49 -6.51
CA CYS A 45 -4.94 4.41 -5.56
C CYS A 45 -6.09 4.75 -4.61
N ALA A 46 -6.05 5.95 -4.03
CA ALA A 46 -7.08 6.40 -3.10
C ALA A 46 -8.46 6.37 -3.75
N ASN A 47 -8.59 6.86 -5.00
CA ASN A 47 -9.85 6.83 -5.74
C ASN A 47 -10.37 5.40 -5.98
N ILE A 48 -9.48 4.45 -6.33
CA ILE A 48 -9.85 3.03 -6.54
C ILE A 48 -10.37 2.43 -5.23
N ILE A 49 -9.66 2.69 -4.14
CA ILE A 49 -10.01 2.22 -2.80
C ILE A 49 -11.34 2.84 -2.33
N GLU A 50 -11.57 4.12 -2.60
CA GLU A 50 -12.81 4.80 -2.30
C GLU A 50 -13.97 4.18 -3.06
N ALA A 51 -13.80 3.91 -4.36
CA ALA A 51 -14.78 3.20 -5.17
C ALA A 51 -15.09 1.80 -4.62
N LEU A 52 -14.06 1.06 -4.18
CA LEU A 52 -14.23 -0.24 -3.54
C LEU A 52 -15.03 -0.12 -2.22
N ASN A 53 -14.72 0.86 -1.38
CA ASN A 53 -15.44 1.09 -0.13
C ASN A 53 -16.90 1.49 -0.38
N ALA A 54 -17.15 2.39 -1.34
CA ALA A 54 -18.50 2.79 -1.72
C ALA A 54 -19.31 1.59 -2.24
N TYR A 55 -18.66 0.71 -3.02
CA TYR A 55 -19.28 -0.51 -3.51
C TYR A 55 -19.64 -1.46 -2.36
N LEU A 56 -18.72 -1.72 -1.44
CA LEU A 56 -18.92 -2.62 -0.30
C LEU A 56 -19.99 -2.10 0.68
N ASN A 57 -20.15 -0.77 0.81
CA ASN A 57 -21.14 -0.17 1.69
C ASN A 57 -22.54 -0.09 1.05
N SER A 58 -22.64 -0.14 -0.28
CA SER A 58 -23.91 -0.03 -1.02
C SER A 58 -24.53 -1.37 -1.39
N SER A 59 -23.76 -2.45 -1.40
CA SER A 59 -24.24 -3.78 -1.79
C SER A 59 -24.83 -4.56 -0.62
N ASN A 60 -26.12 -4.90 -0.72
CA ASN A 60 -26.83 -5.75 0.23
C ASN A 60 -26.48 -7.23 -0.04
N ASN A 61 -26.09 -7.97 0.99
CA ASN A 61 -25.35 -9.25 0.93
C ASN A 61 -26.18 -10.46 0.43
N GLN A 62 -26.57 -10.49 -0.85
CA GLN A 62 -27.20 -11.67 -1.46
C GLN A 62 -26.19 -12.36 -2.40
N THR A 63 -25.47 -13.38 -1.90
CA THR A 63 -24.56 -14.19 -2.74
C THR A 63 -24.36 -15.58 -2.12
N ALA A 64 -24.28 -16.62 -2.95
CA ALA A 64 -24.10 -18.02 -2.55
C ALA A 64 -22.89 -18.25 -1.60
N HIS A 65 -23.10 -19.03 -0.53
CA HIS A 65 -22.27 -19.02 0.68
C HIS A 65 -20.82 -19.54 0.50
N GLU A 66 -20.61 -20.59 -0.31
CA GLU A 66 -19.31 -21.29 -0.41
C GLU A 66 -18.31 -20.58 -1.33
N ILE A 67 -18.76 -20.12 -2.51
CA ILE A 67 -17.94 -19.33 -3.44
C ILE A 67 -17.57 -18.00 -2.78
N ARG A 68 -18.52 -17.39 -2.05
CA ARG A 68 -18.30 -16.19 -1.27
C ARG A 68 -17.19 -16.35 -0.23
N ALA A 69 -17.12 -17.48 0.46
CA ALA A 69 -16.09 -17.71 1.49
C ALA A 69 -14.66 -17.70 0.89
N LYS A 70 -14.45 -18.41 -0.22
CA LYS A 70 -13.14 -18.46 -0.90
C LYS A 70 -12.74 -17.12 -1.54
N ILE A 71 -13.71 -16.43 -2.14
CA ILE A 71 -13.52 -15.08 -2.66
C ILE A 71 -13.17 -14.12 -1.52
N GLN A 72 -13.92 -14.17 -0.42
CA GLN A 72 -13.71 -13.30 0.75
C GLN A 72 -12.33 -13.52 1.38
N GLU A 73 -11.87 -14.77 1.50
CA GLU A 73 -10.52 -15.09 1.97
C GLU A 73 -9.45 -14.42 1.10
N SER A 74 -9.55 -14.60 -0.22
CA SER A 74 -8.61 -13.99 -1.18
C SER A 74 -8.67 -12.47 -1.16
N CYS A 75 -9.86 -11.87 -1.13
CA CYS A 75 -10.06 -10.42 -1.03
C CYS A 75 -9.46 -9.84 0.26
N THR A 76 -9.62 -10.54 1.39
CA THR A 76 -9.05 -10.14 2.69
C THR A 76 -7.54 -10.18 2.64
N LYS A 77 -6.97 -11.24 2.06
CA LYS A 77 -5.52 -11.39 1.89
C LYS A 77 -4.94 -10.29 0.99
N ILE A 78 -5.53 -10.05 -0.18
CA ILE A 78 -5.13 -8.96 -1.09
C ILE A 78 -5.14 -7.61 -0.36
N SER A 79 -6.22 -7.31 0.35
CA SER A 79 -6.37 -6.04 1.06
C SER A 79 -5.33 -5.89 2.16
N SER A 80 -5.09 -6.94 2.94
CA SER A 80 -4.11 -6.94 4.03
C SER A 80 -2.69 -6.77 3.48
N GLU A 81 -2.27 -7.62 2.55
CA GLU A 81 -0.93 -7.59 1.96
C GLU A 81 -0.66 -6.26 1.24
N SER A 82 -1.62 -5.74 0.47
CA SER A 82 -1.48 -4.44 -0.20
C SER A 82 -1.32 -3.31 0.82
N SER A 83 -2.10 -3.33 1.91
CA SER A 83 -1.99 -2.31 2.97
C SER A 83 -0.63 -2.36 3.68
N HIS A 84 -0.11 -3.55 3.93
CA HIS A 84 1.20 -3.74 4.54
C HIS A 84 2.30 -3.23 3.60
N ALA A 85 2.26 -3.58 2.32
CA ALA A 85 3.19 -3.08 1.31
C ALA A 85 3.20 -1.54 1.27
N LEU A 86 2.02 -0.92 1.12
CA LEU A 86 1.86 0.52 1.05
C LEU A 86 2.35 1.23 2.33
N ARG A 87 2.12 0.64 3.50
CA ARG A 87 2.63 1.16 4.79
C ARG A 87 4.16 1.11 4.84
N GLU A 88 4.77 0.00 4.45
CA GLU A 88 6.23 -0.14 4.42
C GLU A 88 6.87 0.85 3.45
N LEU A 89 6.27 1.07 2.28
CA LEU A 89 6.70 2.08 1.31
C LEU A 89 6.63 3.50 1.89
N ALA A 90 5.53 3.85 2.57
CA ALA A 90 5.38 5.15 3.22
C ALA A 90 6.44 5.35 4.32
N LEU A 91 6.71 4.32 5.12
CA LEU A 91 7.75 4.35 6.16
C LEU A 91 9.16 4.49 5.56
N ALA A 92 9.45 3.76 4.49
CA ALA A 92 10.70 3.83 3.74
C ALA A 92 10.95 5.27 3.23
N MET A 93 9.96 5.87 2.58
CA MET A 93 10.04 7.26 2.12
C MET A 93 10.20 8.24 3.28
N LYS A 94 9.42 8.11 4.36
CA LYS A 94 9.49 9.00 5.53
C LYS A 94 10.85 8.95 6.22
N THR A 95 11.46 7.78 6.27
CA THR A 95 12.75 7.56 6.94
C THR A 95 13.95 7.70 6.01
N MET A 96 13.71 7.84 4.70
CA MET A 96 14.72 7.79 3.63
C MET A 96 15.55 6.50 3.71
N THR A 97 14.87 5.38 3.94
CA THR A 97 15.46 4.04 3.98
C THR A 97 14.87 3.13 2.92
N ARG A 98 15.61 2.11 2.48
CA ARG A 98 15.10 1.18 1.47
C ARG A 98 13.90 0.35 1.98
N PRO A 99 12.86 0.16 1.17
CA PRO A 99 11.71 -0.67 1.54
C PRO A 99 12.06 -2.16 1.46
N SER A 100 12.50 -2.76 2.56
CA SER A 100 12.94 -4.16 2.59
C SER A 100 11.78 -5.18 2.56
N ASN A 101 10.65 -4.86 3.20
CA ASN A 101 9.53 -5.79 3.36
C ASN A 101 8.36 -5.52 2.39
N ALA A 102 8.37 -4.40 1.67
CA ALA A 102 7.30 -4.07 0.74
C ALA A 102 7.18 -5.09 -0.39
N ASN A 103 8.32 -5.59 -0.90
CA ASN A 103 8.36 -6.53 -2.00
C ASN A 103 7.72 -7.89 -1.65
N SER A 104 7.94 -8.41 -0.42
CA SER A 104 7.31 -9.67 -0.01
C SER A 104 5.79 -9.55 0.08
N HIS A 105 5.31 -8.44 0.64
CA HIS A 105 3.88 -8.14 0.69
C HIS A 105 3.27 -7.96 -0.71
N MET A 106 3.99 -7.31 -1.62
CA MET A 106 3.55 -7.16 -3.02
C MET A 106 3.44 -8.50 -3.75
N VAL A 107 4.44 -9.39 -3.59
CA VAL A 107 4.40 -10.74 -4.18
C VAL A 107 3.22 -11.53 -3.61
N ASN A 108 2.98 -11.49 -2.30
CA ASN A 108 1.85 -12.17 -1.67
C ASN A 108 0.50 -11.63 -2.16
N ALA A 109 0.37 -10.32 -2.30
CA ALA A 109 -0.83 -9.68 -2.85
C ALA A 109 -1.07 -10.10 -4.32
N GLY A 110 0.00 -10.15 -5.13
CA GLY A 110 -0.04 -10.58 -6.53
C GLY A 110 -0.46 -12.05 -6.68
N VAL A 111 0.07 -12.95 -5.85
CA VAL A 111 -0.33 -14.37 -5.83
C VAL A 111 -1.82 -14.50 -5.48
N ALA A 112 -2.26 -13.85 -4.40
CA ALA A 112 -3.67 -13.88 -3.99
C ALA A 112 -4.61 -13.29 -5.06
N ALA A 113 -4.16 -12.27 -5.80
CA ALA A 113 -4.86 -11.70 -6.94
C ALA A 113 -5.00 -12.68 -8.11
N GLN A 114 -3.96 -13.45 -8.43
CA GLN A 114 -4.04 -14.48 -9.47
C GLN A 114 -4.96 -15.64 -9.05
N ASP A 115 -4.88 -16.07 -7.80
CA ASP A 115 -5.76 -17.09 -7.25
C ASP A 115 -7.23 -16.65 -7.36
N LEU A 116 -7.53 -15.42 -6.93
CA LEU A 116 -8.87 -14.84 -7.04
C LEU A 116 -9.37 -14.75 -8.49
N LYS A 117 -8.50 -14.31 -9.41
CA LYS A 117 -8.82 -14.24 -10.84
C LYS A 117 -9.13 -15.61 -11.42
N SER A 118 -8.39 -16.64 -11.02
CA SER A 118 -8.64 -18.02 -11.46
C SER A 118 -9.96 -18.57 -10.91
N LEU A 119 -10.27 -18.33 -9.63
CA LEU A 119 -11.51 -18.74 -8.98
C LEU A 119 -12.74 -18.11 -9.64
N LEU A 120 -12.66 -16.82 -9.98
CA LEU A 120 -13.72 -16.14 -10.72
C LEU A 120 -13.93 -16.73 -12.10
N LYS A 121 -12.84 -17.04 -12.81
CA LYS A 121 -12.93 -17.68 -14.12
C LYS A 121 -13.58 -19.05 -14.02
N VAL A 122 -13.38 -19.81 -12.94
CA VAL A 122 -14.10 -21.07 -12.73
C VAL A 122 -15.58 -20.81 -12.43
N GLY A 123 -15.87 -19.84 -11.54
CA GLY A 123 -17.24 -19.47 -11.15
C GLY A 123 -18.11 -18.97 -12.31
N LEU A 124 -17.55 -18.21 -13.24
CA LEU A 124 -18.26 -17.63 -14.40
C LEU A 124 -18.77 -18.67 -15.42
N TRP A 125 -18.22 -19.89 -15.41
CA TRP A 125 -18.54 -20.92 -16.41
C TRP A 125 -19.56 -21.95 -15.88
N LEU A 126 -20.08 -21.77 -14.66
CA LEU A 126 -21.15 -22.61 -14.15
C LEU A 126 -22.49 -22.22 -14.81
N PRO A 127 -23.30 -23.18 -15.30
CA PRO A 127 -24.54 -22.89 -16.02
C PRO A 127 -25.64 -22.17 -15.22
N GLU A 128 -25.50 -22.06 -13.89
CA GLU A 128 -26.52 -21.53 -12.97
C GLU A 128 -26.25 -20.10 -12.47
N THR A 129 -25.18 -19.42 -12.91
CA THR A 129 -24.88 -18.07 -12.39
C THR A 129 -25.80 -16.99 -12.95
N ASP A 130 -26.66 -16.44 -12.10
CA ASP A 130 -27.44 -15.23 -12.38
C ASP A 130 -26.49 -14.04 -12.59
N LEU A 131 -26.66 -13.33 -13.72
CA LEU A 131 -25.88 -12.13 -14.06
C LEU A 131 -25.95 -11.07 -12.95
N LEU A 132 -27.07 -11.00 -12.24
CA LEU A 132 -27.28 -10.06 -11.12
C LEU A 132 -26.36 -10.35 -9.91
N GLU A 133 -25.91 -11.58 -9.70
CA GLU A 133 -24.97 -11.95 -8.64
C GLU A 133 -23.49 -11.85 -9.10
N VAL A 134 -23.26 -12.04 -10.40
CA VAL A 134 -21.91 -12.03 -10.98
C VAL A 134 -21.36 -10.61 -11.10
N ILE A 135 -22.16 -9.64 -11.54
CA ILE A 135 -21.72 -8.26 -11.78
C ILE A 135 -21.12 -7.62 -10.50
N PRO A 136 -21.77 -7.72 -9.32
CA PRO A 136 -21.19 -7.20 -8.10
C PRO A 136 -19.87 -7.83 -7.70
N THR A 137 -19.80 -9.16 -7.80
CA THR A 137 -18.64 -9.94 -7.41
C THR A 137 -17.45 -9.61 -8.32
N THR A 138 -17.68 -9.55 -9.63
CA THR A 138 -16.64 -9.20 -10.61
C THR A 138 -16.16 -7.76 -10.45
N THR A 139 -17.06 -6.81 -10.14
CA THR A 139 -16.69 -5.41 -9.88
C THR A 139 -15.76 -5.30 -8.67
N VAL A 140 -16.09 -5.94 -7.55
CA VAL A 140 -15.25 -5.96 -6.35
C VAL A 140 -13.88 -6.54 -6.65
N VAL A 141 -13.80 -7.64 -7.40
CA VAL A 141 -12.50 -8.21 -7.76
C VAL A 141 -11.72 -7.30 -8.70
N SER A 142 -12.35 -6.70 -9.71
CA SER A 142 -11.67 -5.77 -10.61
C SER A 142 -11.02 -4.63 -9.83
N LEU A 143 -11.76 -4.02 -8.90
CA LEU A 143 -11.24 -2.95 -8.05
C LEU A 143 -10.07 -3.43 -7.16
N LEU A 144 -10.14 -4.65 -6.61
CA LEU A 144 -9.04 -5.22 -5.83
C LEU A 144 -7.79 -5.48 -6.68
N LEU A 145 -7.95 -5.95 -7.92
CA LEU A 145 -6.84 -6.11 -8.86
C LEU A 145 -6.22 -4.75 -9.22
N ASP A 146 -7.05 -3.72 -9.37
CA ASP A 146 -6.59 -2.36 -9.61
C ASP A 146 -5.82 -1.79 -8.40
N VAL A 147 -6.22 -2.13 -7.16
CA VAL A 147 -5.46 -1.79 -5.95
C VAL A 147 -4.08 -2.44 -5.95
N VAL A 148 -3.97 -3.72 -6.30
CA VAL A 148 -2.68 -4.43 -6.39
C VAL A 148 -1.80 -3.76 -7.44
N THR A 149 -2.33 -3.55 -8.64
CA THR A 149 -1.62 -2.92 -9.76
C THR A 149 -1.15 -1.51 -9.42
N CYS A 150 -1.99 -0.72 -8.75
CA CYS A 150 -1.61 0.61 -8.29
C CYS A 150 -0.49 0.55 -7.23
N SER A 151 -0.58 -0.39 -6.29
CA SER A 151 0.43 -0.59 -5.24
C SER A 151 1.79 -0.96 -5.84
N GLU A 152 1.81 -1.80 -6.88
CA GLU A 152 3.03 -2.17 -7.62
C GLU A 152 3.69 -0.94 -8.26
N LYS A 153 2.90 -0.10 -8.96
CA LYS A 153 3.41 1.14 -9.57
C LYS A 153 3.99 2.11 -8.55
N ILE A 154 3.37 2.20 -7.37
CA ILE A 154 3.91 2.99 -6.25
C ILE A 154 5.22 2.38 -5.77
N ALA A 155 5.29 1.07 -5.58
CA ALA A 155 6.50 0.37 -5.15
C ALA A 155 7.67 0.60 -6.11
N GLU A 156 7.43 0.45 -7.42
CA GLU A 156 8.41 0.74 -8.47
C GLU A 156 8.91 2.19 -8.38
N SER A 157 8.01 3.15 -8.28
CA SER A 157 8.36 4.58 -8.21
C SER A 157 9.13 4.92 -6.93
N VAL A 158 8.79 4.28 -5.81
CA VAL A 158 9.53 4.44 -4.54
C VAL A 158 10.91 3.80 -4.61
N ASN A 159 11.06 2.66 -5.28
CA ASN A 159 12.36 2.02 -5.50
C ASN A 159 13.26 2.84 -6.44
N GLU A 160 12.68 3.44 -7.48
CA GLU A 160 13.35 4.40 -8.35
C GLU A 160 13.83 5.62 -7.55
N LEU A 161 12.94 6.22 -6.75
CA LEU A 161 13.27 7.32 -5.86
C LEU A 161 14.38 6.95 -4.87
N ALA A 162 14.29 5.79 -4.24
CA ALA A 162 15.27 5.30 -3.28
C ALA A 162 16.67 5.18 -3.90
N SER A 163 16.74 4.80 -5.18
CA SER A 163 17.98 4.69 -5.93
C SER A 163 18.56 6.06 -6.27
N LEU A 164 17.73 7.00 -6.75
CA LEU A 164 18.14 8.36 -7.10
C LEU A 164 18.52 9.22 -5.90
N ALA A 165 17.81 9.04 -4.77
CA ALA A 165 18.03 9.80 -3.53
C ALA A 165 19.00 9.09 -2.56
N HIS A 166 19.60 7.97 -2.96
CA HIS A 166 20.54 7.18 -2.16
C HIS A 166 20.01 6.83 -0.75
N PHE A 167 18.82 6.24 -0.69
CA PHE A 167 18.23 5.78 0.56
C PHE A 167 19.16 4.79 1.28
N LYS A 168 19.27 4.92 2.60
CA LYS A 168 20.12 4.02 3.42
C LYS A 168 19.42 2.68 3.64
N ASP A 169 20.17 1.60 3.75
CA ASP A 169 19.62 0.33 4.21
C ASP A 169 19.20 0.44 5.70
N ALA A 170 18.07 -0.16 6.07
CA ALA A 170 17.48 -0.03 7.40
C ALA A 170 18.43 -0.45 8.55
N GLY A 171 19.41 -1.32 8.28
CA GLY A 171 20.40 -1.79 9.26
C GLY A 171 21.46 -0.77 9.70
N ARG A 172 21.59 0.39 9.03
CA ARG A 172 22.72 1.31 9.29
C ARG A 172 22.52 2.24 10.50
N ARG A 173 21.29 2.39 11.02
CA ARG A 173 20.97 3.35 12.10
C ARG A 173 21.22 2.86 13.53
N LEU A 174 21.34 1.56 13.78
CA LEU A 174 21.64 1.07 15.13
C LEU A 174 23.01 1.61 15.63
N SER A 175 23.95 1.89 14.72
CA SER A 175 25.28 2.40 15.09
C SER A 175 25.43 3.93 15.18
N GLU A 176 24.58 4.71 14.49
CA GLU A 176 24.64 6.18 14.49
C GLU A 176 23.81 6.78 15.65
N GLN A 177 22.70 6.13 16.01
CA GLN A 177 21.85 6.56 17.12
C GLN A 177 22.54 6.36 18.49
N GLU A 178 23.25 5.24 18.68
CA GLU A 178 24.02 4.93 19.90
C GLU A 178 25.25 5.83 20.11
N LYS A 179 25.84 6.35 19.02
CA LYS A 179 26.90 7.37 19.10
C LYS A 179 26.33 8.71 19.60
N CYS A 180 25.14 9.09 19.14
CA CYS A 180 24.50 10.34 19.54
C CYS A 180 24.01 10.30 21.01
N THR A 181 23.63 9.13 21.54
CA THR A 181 23.24 8.99 22.95
C THR A 181 24.45 8.98 23.90
N ARG A 182 25.58 8.37 23.49
CA ARG A 182 26.83 8.43 24.26
C ARG A 182 27.41 9.83 24.37
N CYS A 183 27.31 10.65 23.33
CA CYS A 183 27.78 12.04 23.36
C CYS A 183 26.95 12.96 24.27
N LEU A 184 25.68 12.64 24.54
CA LEU A 184 24.81 13.44 25.41
C LEU A 184 24.99 13.10 26.90
N LEU A 185 25.34 11.84 27.23
CA LEU A 185 25.63 11.45 28.62
C LEU A 185 27.03 11.89 29.10
N SER A 186 27.97 12.15 28.18
CA SER A 186 29.32 12.64 28.51
C SER A 186 29.37 14.11 28.96
N LYS A 187 28.27 14.88 28.88
CA LYS A 187 28.26 16.31 29.24
C LYS A 187 27.64 16.61 30.61
N ASN A 188 27.10 15.62 31.33
CA ASN A 188 26.47 15.78 32.63
C ASN A 188 27.17 15.00 33.76
N THR A 189 28.49 14.87 33.71
CA THR A 189 29.25 14.37 34.86
C THR A 189 30.54 15.17 34.99
N ILE A 190 30.45 16.39 35.52
CA ILE A 190 31.55 17.05 36.23
C ILE A 190 30.92 17.87 37.37
N ILE A 191 31.09 17.34 38.58
CA ILE A 191 31.21 17.96 39.92
C ILE A 191 30.13 18.96 40.34
#